data_AF-A0A183N567-F1
#
_entry.id   AF-A0A183N567-F1
#
_cell.length_a   1.000
_cell.length_b   1.000
_cell.length_c   1.000
_cell.angle_alpha   90.00
_cell.angle_beta   90.00
_cell.angle_gamma   90.00
#
_symmetry.space_group_name_H-M   'P 1'
#
loop_
_entity.id
_entity.type
_entity.pdbx_description
1 polymer ?
#
loop_
_entity_poly.entity_id
_entity_poly.type
_entity_poly.pdbx_seq_one_letter_code
_entity_poly.pdbx_strand_id
1 'polypeptide(L)'
;MKLKLKKHWTMGRTISQKFNTAFLQNTNKLNKFKIVLSNKFQAFHDLLNGEGTTVESNWKGIKEAITLTCHEVLGQKKHHHKEWITVDTLDKIQERRKKKAAISTSRTRAEKAKAQAEYTEVNKQVKRRIKTDKRKYVEDLAKTVEKATREGNMKQLYDTAKKLSGNRRKPERPVEHFKELLNRPAPSNPPNIEAAPTDLPINVGPPTIEEISMAIGQIKSDEAAGPDNIPAEALRADTKSQLC
;
A
#
# COMPACT_ATOMS: atom_id res chain seq x y z
N MET A 1 13.49 -42.71 24.51
CA MET A 1 13.35 -41.25 24.36
C MET A 1 13.13 -40.90 22.88
N LYS A 2 12.00 -40.27 22.51
CA LYS A 2 11.74 -39.84 21.12
C LYS A 2 12.27 -38.42 20.91
N LEU A 3 13.41 -38.27 20.26
CA LEU A 3 13.97 -36.97 19.88
C LEU A 3 13.22 -36.42 18.67
N LYS A 4 12.45 -35.36 18.86
CA LYS A 4 11.79 -34.61 17.77
C LYS A 4 12.78 -33.61 17.19
N LEU A 5 13.42 -33.95 16.07
CA LEU A 5 14.23 -33.03 15.30
C LEU A 5 13.34 -31.94 14.68
N LYS A 6 13.46 -30.71 15.19
CA LYS A 6 12.86 -29.53 14.53
C LYS A 6 13.74 -29.14 13.34
N LYS A 7 13.19 -29.33 12.13
CA LYS A 7 13.78 -28.82 10.89
C LYS A 7 13.83 -27.30 10.96
N HIS A 8 15.04 -26.76 11.08
CA HIS A 8 15.31 -25.34 10.98
C HIS A 8 15.46 -25.03 9.49
N TRP A 9 14.52 -24.26 8.95
CA TRP A 9 14.65 -23.74 7.60
C TRP A 9 15.83 -22.75 7.59
N THR A 10 16.97 -23.15 7.04
CA THR A 10 17.98 -22.23 6.55
C THR A 10 17.35 -21.49 5.38
N MET A 11 16.84 -20.30 5.67
CA MET A 11 16.29 -19.40 4.66
C MET A 11 17.48 -18.86 3.85
N GLY A 12 17.99 -19.70 2.93
CA GLY A 12 18.99 -19.35 1.94
C GLY A 12 18.41 -18.23 1.08
N ARG A 13 18.72 -16.99 1.46
CA ARG A 13 18.17 -15.81 0.82
C ARG A 13 18.89 -15.59 -0.49
N THR A 14 18.39 -16.19 -1.56
CA THR A 14 18.71 -15.74 -2.91
C THR A 14 17.87 -14.50 -3.17
N ILE A 15 18.44 -13.30 -2.99
CA ILE A 15 17.85 -12.11 -3.58
C ILE A 15 17.86 -12.38 -5.09
N SER A 16 16.71 -12.69 -5.69
CA SER A 16 16.60 -12.73 -7.15
C SER A 16 16.81 -11.30 -7.65
N GLN A 17 18.09 -10.93 -7.81
CA GLN A 17 18.50 -9.69 -8.44
C GLN A 17 18.10 -9.82 -9.91
N LYS A 18 16.97 -9.19 -10.27
CA LYS A 18 16.52 -9.14 -11.65
C LYS A 18 17.44 -8.19 -12.42
N PHE A 19 18.13 -8.72 -13.41
CA PHE A 19 18.92 -7.92 -14.35
C PHE A 19 18.01 -7.16 -15.32
N ASN A 20 18.51 -6.06 -15.87
CA ASN A 20 17.75 -5.28 -16.84
C ASN A 20 17.82 -5.92 -18.24
N THR A 21 16.95 -6.89 -18.49
CA THR A 21 16.88 -7.63 -19.77
C THR A 21 16.52 -6.75 -20.97
N ALA A 22 15.94 -5.56 -20.77
CA ALA A 22 15.67 -4.61 -21.84
C ALA A 22 16.96 -4.16 -22.56
N PHE A 23 18.12 -4.22 -21.89
CA PHE A 23 19.39 -3.90 -22.53
C PHE A 23 19.85 -4.93 -23.56
N LEU A 24 19.33 -6.15 -23.53
CA LEU A 24 19.59 -7.15 -24.57
C LEU A 24 18.83 -6.85 -25.87
N GLN A 25 17.82 -5.98 -25.84
CA GLN A 25 17.13 -5.51 -27.05
C GLN A 25 17.99 -4.52 -27.85
N ASN A 26 19.00 -3.90 -27.22
CA ASN A 26 19.92 -2.99 -27.90
C ASN A 26 21.09 -3.77 -28.49
N THR A 27 21.22 -3.75 -29.82
CA THR A 27 22.23 -4.49 -30.60
C THR A 27 23.66 -4.25 -30.11
N ASN A 28 24.02 -3.00 -29.79
CA ASN A 28 25.37 -2.66 -29.31
C ASN A 28 25.66 -3.26 -27.93
N LYS A 29 24.68 -3.20 -27.02
CA LYS A 29 24.83 -3.79 -25.68
C LYS A 29 24.81 -5.31 -25.71
N LEU A 30 24.03 -5.92 -26.58
CA LEU A 30 24.00 -7.36 -26.78
C LEU A 30 25.34 -7.87 -27.35
N ASN A 31 25.93 -7.16 -28.32
CA ASN A 31 27.25 -7.51 -28.83
C ASN A 31 28.33 -7.38 -27.75
N LYS A 32 28.28 -6.31 -26.95
CA LYS A 32 29.16 -6.16 -25.78
C LYS A 32 28.98 -7.31 -24.78
N PHE A 33 27.75 -7.71 -24.50
CA PHE A 33 27.46 -8.84 -23.61
C PHE A 33 28.10 -10.13 -24.12
N LYS A 34 27.92 -10.43 -25.42
CA LYS A 34 28.52 -11.61 -26.06
C LYS A 34 30.05 -11.61 -25.94
N ILE A 35 30.69 -10.49 -26.27
CA ILE A 35 32.16 -10.37 -26.20
C ILE A 35 32.67 -10.58 -24.78
N VAL A 36 32.10 -9.88 -23.79
CA VAL A 36 32.53 -10.01 -22.38
C VAL A 36 32.31 -11.42 -21.86
N LEU A 37 31.19 -12.05 -22.25
CA LEU A 37 30.87 -13.41 -21.84
C LEU A 37 31.85 -14.42 -22.45
N SER A 38 32.11 -14.32 -23.76
CA SER A 38 33.06 -15.16 -24.48
C SER A 38 34.49 -15.03 -23.91
N ASN A 39 34.95 -13.81 -23.64
CA ASN A 39 36.27 -13.58 -23.05
C ASN A 39 36.40 -14.24 -21.67
N LYS A 40 35.36 -14.16 -20.83
CA LYS A 40 35.35 -14.83 -19.53
C LYS A 40 35.32 -16.34 -19.66
N PHE A 41 34.51 -16.89 -20.55
CA PHE A 41 34.47 -18.33 -20.78
C PHE A 41 35.79 -18.88 -21.34
N GLN A 42 36.48 -18.14 -22.20
CA GLN A 42 37.81 -18.54 -22.68
C GLN A 42 38.79 -18.68 -21.51
N ALA A 43 38.88 -17.66 -20.65
CA ALA A 43 39.72 -17.71 -19.45
C ALA A 43 39.31 -18.83 -18.47
N PHE A 44 38.02 -19.17 -18.38
CA PHE A 44 37.55 -20.32 -17.60
C PHE A 44 37.92 -21.66 -18.26
N HIS A 45 37.88 -21.77 -19.58
CA HIS A 45 38.22 -23.00 -20.29
C HIS A 45 39.71 -23.36 -20.12
N ASP A 46 40.57 -22.35 -20.11
CA ASP A 46 42.01 -22.50 -19.82
C ASP A 46 42.24 -22.99 -18.37
N LEU A 47 41.37 -22.62 -17.44
CA LEU A 47 41.42 -23.01 -16.02
C LEU A 47 40.85 -24.42 -15.75
N LEU A 48 39.85 -24.83 -16.53
CA LEU A 48 39.14 -26.12 -16.39
C LEU A 48 39.96 -27.31 -16.91
N ASN A 49 40.90 -27.07 -17.81
CA ASN A 49 41.82 -28.08 -18.34
C ASN A 49 42.95 -28.46 -17.35
N GLY A 50 42.96 -27.89 -16.14
CA GLY A 50 43.86 -28.28 -15.06
C GLY A 50 43.39 -29.58 -14.36
N GLU A 51 44.33 -30.47 -14.09
CA GLU A 51 44.10 -31.76 -13.44
C GLU A 51 43.53 -31.56 -12.01
N GLY A 52 42.34 -32.09 -11.71
CA GLY A 52 41.74 -32.09 -10.36
C GLY A 52 40.49 -31.24 -10.12
N THR A 53 39.83 -30.68 -11.16
CA THR A 53 38.59 -29.90 -10.97
C THR A 53 37.35 -30.79 -10.83
N THR A 54 36.54 -30.55 -9.80
CA THR A 54 35.29 -31.29 -9.58
C THR A 54 34.14 -30.68 -10.37
N VAL A 55 33.18 -31.50 -10.80
CA VAL A 55 31.99 -31.04 -11.57
C VAL A 55 31.25 -29.89 -10.86
N GLU A 56 31.20 -29.91 -9.52
CA GLU A 56 30.57 -28.87 -8.72
C GLU A 56 31.34 -27.53 -8.77
N SER A 57 32.67 -27.58 -8.73
CA SER A 57 33.52 -26.39 -8.89
C SER A 57 33.38 -25.78 -10.29
N ASN A 58 33.23 -26.63 -11.31
CA ASN A 58 33.08 -26.22 -12.70
C ASN A 58 31.73 -25.51 -12.90
N TRP A 59 30.66 -26.11 -12.37
CA TRP A 59 29.33 -25.49 -12.39
C TRP A 59 29.29 -24.15 -11.64
N LYS A 60 29.99 -24.06 -10.50
CA LYS A 60 30.12 -22.81 -9.74
C LYS A 60 30.82 -21.73 -10.56
N GLY A 61 31.94 -22.06 -11.22
CA GLY A 61 32.67 -21.14 -12.10
C GLY A 61 31.82 -20.60 -13.25
N ILE A 62 31.08 -21.49 -13.94
CA ILE A 62 30.16 -21.11 -15.01
C ILE A 62 29.08 -20.15 -14.51
N LYS A 63 28.48 -20.47 -13.35
CA LYS A 63 27.45 -19.63 -12.74
C LYS A 63 28.00 -18.25 -12.35
N GLU A 64 29.21 -18.19 -11.81
CA GLU A 64 29.88 -16.95 -11.46
C GLU A 64 30.22 -16.12 -12.71
N ALA A 65 30.76 -16.74 -13.77
CA ALA A 65 31.06 -16.09 -15.04
C ALA A 65 29.83 -15.38 -15.63
N ILE A 66 28.73 -16.12 -15.75
CA ILE A 66 27.45 -15.59 -16.26
C ILE A 66 26.95 -14.47 -15.35
N THR A 67 26.98 -14.68 -14.03
CA THR A 67 26.49 -13.70 -13.04
C THR A 67 27.28 -12.40 -13.08
N LEU A 68 28.61 -12.47 -13.17
CA LEU A 68 29.49 -11.30 -13.26
C LEU A 68 29.25 -10.53 -14.56
N THR A 69 29.09 -11.24 -15.68
CA THR A 69 28.83 -10.62 -16.99
C THR A 69 27.48 -9.90 -17.01
N CYS A 70 26.45 -10.51 -16.42
CA CYS A 70 25.15 -9.87 -16.22
C CYS A 70 25.26 -8.61 -15.35
N HIS A 71 26.06 -8.64 -14.27
CA HIS A 71 26.28 -7.44 -13.44
C HIS A 71 26.99 -6.32 -14.21
N GLU A 72 28.01 -6.65 -14.98
CA GLU A 72 28.85 -5.69 -15.70
C GLU A 72 28.12 -5.01 -16.87
N VAL A 73 27.37 -5.77 -17.66
CA VAL A 73 26.79 -5.27 -18.91
C VAL A 73 25.32 -4.88 -18.77
N LEU A 74 24.52 -5.70 -18.07
CA LEU A 74 23.09 -5.46 -17.90
C LEU A 74 22.81 -4.59 -16.68
N GLY A 75 23.62 -4.72 -15.63
CA GLY A 75 23.38 -4.07 -14.35
C GLY A 75 22.08 -4.55 -13.69
N GLN A 76 21.86 -4.08 -12.47
CA GLN A 76 20.64 -4.40 -11.75
C GLN A 76 19.47 -3.56 -12.27
N LYS A 77 18.29 -4.18 -12.39
CA LYS A 77 17.08 -3.44 -12.70
C LYS A 77 16.82 -2.44 -11.57
N LYS A 78 16.95 -1.15 -11.89
CA LYS A 78 16.62 -0.08 -10.94
C LYS A 78 15.13 -0.15 -10.64
N HIS A 79 14.80 -0.23 -9.36
CA HIS A 79 13.43 -0.06 -8.93
C HIS A 79 13.15 1.44 -8.86
N HIS A 80 12.26 1.91 -9.73
CA HIS A 80 11.71 3.25 -9.57
C HIS A 80 10.85 3.25 -8.30
N HIS A 81 11.31 3.99 -7.31
CA HIS A 81 10.50 4.30 -6.15
C HIS A 81 9.46 5.35 -6.55
N LYS A 82 8.35 5.39 -5.81
CA LYS A 82 7.31 6.39 -6.08
C LYS A 82 7.90 7.77 -5.83
N GLU A 83 7.49 8.75 -6.64
CA GLU A 83 8.00 10.13 -6.62
C GLU A 83 7.95 10.78 -5.23
N TRP A 84 6.98 10.39 -4.39
CA TRP A 84 6.80 10.93 -3.06
C TRP A 84 7.73 10.36 -1.97
N ILE A 85 8.52 9.31 -2.27
CA ILE A 85 9.39 8.70 -1.26
C ILE A 85 10.72 9.46 -1.21
N THR A 86 11.03 10.04 -0.05
CA THR A 86 12.27 10.78 0.19
C THR A 86 13.48 9.86 0.28
N VAL A 87 14.67 10.37 -0.10
CA VAL A 87 15.96 9.65 0.00
C VAL A 87 16.24 9.17 1.43
N ASP A 88 16.06 10.03 2.43
CA ASP A 88 16.23 9.68 3.86
C ASP A 88 15.29 8.52 4.29
N THR A 89 14.07 8.46 3.75
CA THR A 89 13.15 7.34 4.00
C THR A 89 13.65 6.04 3.34
N LEU A 90 14.29 6.12 2.17
CA LEU A 90 14.92 4.95 1.55
C LEU A 90 16.08 4.42 2.39
N ASP A 91 16.92 5.30 2.94
CA ASP A 91 18.03 4.91 3.80
C ASP A 91 17.52 4.21 5.07
N LYS A 92 16.47 4.74 5.70
CA LYS A 92 15.81 4.09 6.84
C LYS A 92 15.20 2.73 6.48
N ILE A 93 14.67 2.57 5.27
CA ILE A 93 14.19 1.26 4.79
C ILE A 93 15.35 0.27 4.64
N GLN A 94 16.53 0.72 4.18
CA GLN A 94 17.73 -0.10 4.11
C GLN A 94 18.23 -0.49 5.51
N GLU A 95 18.28 0.44 6.46
CA GLU A 95 18.63 0.14 7.86
C GLU A 95 17.70 -0.92 8.45
N ARG A 96 16.39 -0.78 8.25
CA ARG A 96 15.40 -1.79 8.69
C ARG A 96 15.71 -3.16 8.09
N ARG A 97 16.12 -3.23 6.82
CA ARG A 97 16.51 -4.49 6.16
C ARG A 97 17.76 -5.11 6.79
N LYS A 98 18.77 -4.29 7.13
CA LYS A 98 19.97 -4.74 7.86
C LYS A 98 19.61 -5.30 9.23
N LYS A 99 18.78 -4.60 10.01
CA LYS A 99 18.26 -5.08 11.31
C LYS A 99 17.45 -6.37 11.17
N LYS A 100 16.68 -6.53 10.09
CA LYS A 100 15.97 -7.78 9.79
C LYS A 100 16.92 -8.94 9.52
N ALA A 101 18.05 -8.68 8.85
CA ALA A 101 19.08 -9.68 8.62
C ALA A 101 19.75 -10.14 9.94
N ALA A 102 20.01 -9.20 10.86
CA ALA A 102 20.55 -9.52 12.18
C ALA A 102 19.68 -10.50 12.98
N ILE A 103 18.34 -10.40 12.87
CA ILE A 103 17.40 -11.36 13.49
C ILE A 103 17.51 -12.76 12.88
N SER A 104 17.80 -12.87 11.58
CA SER A 104 17.96 -14.17 10.92
C SER A 104 19.31 -14.82 11.20
N THR A 105 20.35 -14.03 11.48
CA THR A 105 21.71 -14.52 11.74
C THR A 105 22.02 -14.71 13.23
N SER A 106 21.16 -14.23 14.13
CA SER A 106 21.34 -14.37 15.58
C SER A 106 21.44 -15.83 16.00
N ARG A 107 22.45 -16.16 16.83
CA ARG A 107 22.72 -17.54 17.26
C ARG A 107 22.01 -17.87 18.57
N THR A 108 21.95 -16.92 19.49
CA THR A 108 21.34 -17.12 20.81
C THR A 108 19.95 -16.48 20.91
N ARG A 109 19.12 -16.96 21.85
CA ARG A 109 17.77 -16.43 22.10
C ARG A 109 17.81 -14.97 22.58
N ALA A 110 18.81 -14.62 23.38
CA ALA A 110 19.00 -13.26 23.90
C ALA A 110 19.38 -12.28 22.78
N GLU A 111 20.34 -12.63 21.92
CA GLU A 111 20.70 -11.83 20.73
C GLU A 111 19.49 -11.61 19.82
N LYS A 112 18.70 -12.68 19.59
CA LYS A 112 17.51 -12.60 18.76
C LYS A 112 16.48 -11.64 19.35
N ALA A 113 16.27 -11.67 20.67
CA ALA A 113 15.36 -10.75 21.35
C ALA A 113 15.83 -9.29 21.22
N LYS A 114 17.13 -9.02 21.40
CA LYS A 114 17.72 -7.68 21.22
C LYS A 114 17.57 -7.18 19.78
N ALA A 115 17.95 -7.99 18.79
CA ALA A 115 17.82 -7.65 17.38
C ALA A 115 16.35 -7.42 16.98
N GLN A 116 15.41 -8.17 17.57
CA GLN A 116 13.98 -8.01 17.35
C GLN A 116 13.46 -6.68 17.93
N ALA A 117 13.93 -6.28 19.11
CA ALA A 117 13.59 -4.98 19.69
C ALA A 117 14.07 -3.83 18.79
N GLU A 118 15.34 -3.87 18.36
CA GLU A 118 15.92 -2.86 17.45
C GLU A 118 15.18 -2.78 16.11
N TYR A 119 14.84 -3.93 15.50
CA TYR A 119 14.04 -3.97 14.28
C TYR A 119 12.66 -3.34 14.47
N THR A 120 12.03 -3.60 15.62
CA THR A 120 10.68 -3.10 15.90
C THR A 120 10.67 -1.58 15.96
N GLU A 121 11.68 -0.98 16.58
CA GLU A 121 11.81 0.47 16.68
C GLU A 121 12.06 1.12 15.31
N VAL A 122 13.05 0.61 14.55
CA VAL A 122 13.32 1.12 13.19
C VAL A 122 12.10 0.93 12.28
N ASN A 123 11.36 -0.17 12.41
CA ASN A 123 10.14 -0.41 11.62
C ASN A 123 9.02 0.58 11.97
N LYS A 124 8.87 0.99 13.23
CA LYS A 124 7.94 2.06 13.63
C LYS A 124 8.34 3.38 12.97
N GLN A 125 9.62 3.74 13.01
CA GLN A 125 10.12 4.98 12.40
C GLN A 125 9.91 5.00 10.89
N VAL A 126 10.23 3.91 10.18
CA VAL A 126 9.97 3.78 8.74
C VAL A 126 8.49 3.97 8.42
N LYS A 127 7.58 3.35 9.20
CA LYS A 127 6.12 3.54 9.02
C LYS A 127 5.69 4.99 9.22
N ARG A 128 6.24 5.69 10.22
CA ARG A 128 5.95 7.11 10.48
C ARG A 128 6.43 7.99 9.32
N ARG A 129 7.69 7.82 8.89
CA ARG A 129 8.29 8.58 7.78
C ARG A 129 7.53 8.40 6.47
N ILE A 130 7.17 7.17 6.12
CA ILE A 130 6.36 6.88 4.93
C ILE A 130 5.01 7.63 4.95
N LYS A 131 4.35 7.70 6.12
CA LYS A 131 3.10 8.46 6.26
C LYS A 131 3.35 9.97 6.09
N THR A 132 4.41 10.49 6.69
CA THR A 132 4.79 11.91 6.59
C THR A 132 5.14 12.30 5.17
N ASP A 133 5.99 11.53 4.48
CA ASP A 133 6.36 11.76 3.08
C ASP A 133 5.13 11.80 2.17
N LYS A 134 4.23 10.83 2.33
CA LYS A 134 2.99 10.78 1.56
C LYS A 134 2.10 12.00 1.83
N ARG A 135 2.00 12.45 3.09
CA ARG A 135 1.20 13.61 3.46
C ARG A 135 1.77 14.89 2.83
N LYS A 136 3.08 15.11 2.98
CA LYS A 136 3.78 16.25 2.36
C LYS A 136 3.57 16.31 0.85
N TYR A 137 3.74 15.18 0.17
CA TYR A 137 3.51 15.12 -1.27
C TYR A 137 2.08 15.51 -1.67
N VAL A 138 1.07 15.06 -0.92
CA VAL A 138 -0.33 15.42 -1.19
C VAL A 138 -0.57 16.92 -0.92
N GLU A 139 0.00 17.46 0.16
CA GLU A 139 -0.07 18.90 0.47
C GLU A 139 0.60 19.75 -0.61
N ASP A 140 1.77 19.35 -1.11
CA ASP A 140 2.49 20.05 -2.18
C ASP A 140 1.72 20.02 -3.50
N LEU A 141 1.09 18.88 -3.83
CA LEU A 141 0.18 18.79 -4.97
C LEU A 141 -1.02 19.73 -4.81
N ALA A 142 -1.63 19.78 -3.63
CA ALA A 142 -2.77 20.67 -3.38
C ALA A 142 -2.38 22.16 -3.52
N LYS A 143 -1.23 22.57 -2.98
CA LYS A 143 -0.68 23.91 -3.17
C LYS A 143 -0.42 24.25 -4.64
N THR A 144 0.07 23.26 -5.40
CA THR A 144 0.31 23.42 -6.85
C THR A 144 -1.01 23.62 -7.61
N VAL A 145 -2.06 22.88 -7.25
CA VAL A 145 -3.41 23.07 -7.81
C VAL A 145 -3.92 24.46 -7.50
N GLU A 146 -3.84 24.91 -6.25
CA GLU A 146 -4.30 26.23 -5.83
C GLU A 146 -3.58 27.35 -6.60
N LYS A 147 -2.26 27.24 -6.75
CA LYS A 147 -1.46 28.18 -7.54
C LYS A 147 -1.90 28.20 -9.01
N ALA A 148 -2.06 27.03 -9.63
CA ALA A 148 -2.50 26.93 -11.02
C ALA A 148 -3.91 27.52 -11.25
N THR A 149 -4.82 27.38 -10.28
CA THR A 149 -6.14 28.01 -10.31
C THR A 149 -6.03 29.54 -10.28
N ARG A 150 -5.19 30.09 -9.40
CA ARG A 150 -4.96 31.55 -9.31
C ARG A 150 -4.34 32.12 -10.59
N GLU A 151 -3.43 31.38 -11.22
CA GLU A 151 -2.75 31.77 -12.46
C GLU A 151 -3.56 31.49 -13.73
N GLY A 152 -4.72 30.83 -13.63
CA GLY A 152 -5.52 30.41 -14.79
C GLY A 152 -4.86 29.31 -15.64
N ASN A 153 -3.87 28.58 -15.11
CA ASN A 153 -3.16 27.53 -15.85
C ASN A 153 -3.94 26.20 -15.83
N MET A 154 -4.94 26.11 -16.71
CA MET A 154 -5.87 24.97 -16.77
C MET A 154 -5.18 23.61 -17.05
N LYS A 155 -4.08 23.61 -17.82
CA LYS A 155 -3.35 22.37 -18.14
C LYS A 155 -2.69 21.79 -16.89
N GLN A 156 -1.95 22.62 -16.14
CA GLN A 156 -1.30 22.18 -14.90
C GLN A 156 -2.30 21.78 -13.83
N LEU A 157 -3.42 22.51 -13.72
CA LEU A 157 -4.51 22.18 -12.81
C LEU A 157 -5.03 20.76 -13.08
N TYR A 158 -5.37 20.45 -14.33
CA TYR A 158 -5.91 19.15 -14.71
C TYR A 158 -4.92 18.00 -14.49
N ASP A 159 -3.66 18.17 -14.93
CA ASP A 159 -2.63 17.14 -14.76
C ASP A 159 -2.35 16.84 -13.28
N THR A 160 -2.34 17.88 -12.43
CA THR A 160 -2.08 17.75 -10.99
C THR A 160 -3.28 17.15 -10.26
N ALA A 161 -4.51 17.57 -10.60
CA ALA A 161 -5.74 16.98 -10.08
C ALA A 161 -5.85 15.48 -10.44
N LYS A 162 -5.46 15.10 -11.66
CA LYS A 162 -5.38 13.71 -12.09
C LYS A 162 -4.36 12.90 -11.30
N LYS A 163 -3.21 13.49 -10.92
CA LYS A 163 -2.23 12.86 -10.03
C LYS A 163 -2.79 12.65 -8.61
N LEU A 164 -3.54 13.63 -8.08
CA LEU A 164 -4.19 13.56 -6.76
C LEU A 164 -5.31 12.50 -6.70
N SER A 165 -6.16 12.43 -7.72
CA SER A 165 -7.28 11.48 -7.76
C SER A 165 -6.83 10.02 -7.83
N GLY A 166 -5.59 9.77 -8.29
CA GLY A 166 -5.07 8.43 -8.55
C GLY A 166 -5.88 7.68 -9.60
N ASN A 167 -5.65 6.37 -9.74
CA ASN A 167 -6.42 5.49 -10.62
C ASN A 167 -7.80 5.14 -10.02
N ARG A 168 -8.60 6.14 -9.61
CA ARG A 168 -10.03 5.90 -9.45
C ARG A 168 -10.62 5.73 -10.85
N ARG A 169 -11.49 4.73 -11.05
CA ARG A 169 -12.28 4.60 -12.29
C ARG A 169 -12.82 6.00 -12.63
N LYS A 170 -12.62 6.44 -13.87
CA LYS A 170 -12.99 7.78 -14.32
C LYS A 170 -14.40 8.10 -13.79
N PRO A 171 -14.59 9.15 -12.98
CA PRO A 171 -15.90 9.77 -12.92
C PRO A 171 -16.15 10.33 -14.33
N GLU A 172 -17.29 10.01 -14.92
CA GLU A 172 -17.72 10.68 -16.14
C GLU A 172 -17.87 12.17 -15.82
N ARG A 173 -16.99 12.97 -16.47
CA ARG A 173 -17.00 14.43 -16.60
C ARG A 173 -17.04 15.28 -15.31
N PRO A 174 -15.88 15.49 -14.67
CA PRO A 174 -15.71 16.56 -13.68
C PRO A 174 -15.97 17.97 -14.25
N VAL A 175 -15.72 18.17 -15.55
CA VAL A 175 -15.85 19.50 -16.21
C VAL A 175 -17.28 20.01 -16.20
N GLU A 176 -18.29 19.14 -16.34
CA GLU A 176 -19.69 19.55 -16.33
C GLU A 176 -20.12 19.98 -14.92
N HIS A 177 -19.77 19.19 -13.90
CA HIS A 177 -20.06 19.50 -12.50
C HIS A 177 -19.43 20.82 -12.04
N PHE A 178 -18.17 21.08 -12.39
CA PHE A 178 -17.51 22.35 -12.01
C PHE A 178 -17.95 23.53 -12.88
N LYS A 179 -18.30 23.31 -14.15
CA LYS A 179 -18.84 24.37 -15.02
C LYS A 179 -20.22 24.83 -14.53
N GLU A 180 -21.04 23.91 -14.04
CA GLU A 180 -22.34 24.21 -13.44
C GLU A 180 -22.22 24.97 -12.11
N LEU A 181 -21.27 24.57 -11.24
CA LEU A 181 -21.06 25.22 -9.95
C LEU A 181 -20.41 26.62 -10.06
N LEU A 182 -19.43 26.78 -10.96
CA LEU A 182 -18.64 28.02 -11.05
C LEU A 182 -19.25 29.07 -12.01
N ASN A 183 -20.17 28.68 -12.90
CA ASN A 183 -20.83 29.61 -13.84
C ASN A 183 -22.34 29.74 -13.60
N ARG A 184 -22.84 29.39 -12.42
CA ARG A 184 -24.27 29.61 -12.09
C ARG A 184 -24.52 31.12 -11.98
N PRO A 185 -25.38 31.72 -12.84
CA PRO A 185 -25.75 33.12 -12.67
C PRO A 185 -26.49 33.32 -11.35
N ALA A 186 -26.35 34.50 -10.75
CA ALA A 186 -27.12 34.84 -9.56
C ALA A 186 -28.61 34.62 -9.85
N PRO A 187 -29.35 33.89 -9.01
CA PRO A 187 -30.77 33.64 -9.25
C PRO A 187 -31.50 34.98 -9.39
N SER A 188 -32.22 35.17 -10.49
CA SER A 188 -32.87 36.44 -10.85
C SER A 188 -34.03 36.81 -9.91
N ASN A 189 -34.52 35.84 -9.16
CA ASN A 189 -35.65 35.99 -8.27
C ASN A 189 -35.16 35.73 -6.84
N PRO A 190 -35.54 36.57 -5.86
CA PRO A 190 -35.32 36.24 -4.47
C PRO A 190 -35.96 34.87 -4.17
N PRO A 191 -35.32 34.01 -3.35
CA PRO A 191 -35.91 32.73 -3.00
C PRO A 191 -37.29 32.97 -2.38
N ASN A 192 -38.33 32.44 -3.02
CA ASN A 192 -39.67 32.42 -2.44
C ASN A 192 -39.66 31.41 -1.30
N ILE A 193 -39.34 31.91 -0.10
CA ILE A 193 -39.47 31.15 1.13
C ILE A 193 -40.95 31.16 1.45
N GLU A 194 -41.70 30.19 0.93
CA GLU A 194 -43.01 29.89 1.50
C GLU A 194 -42.79 29.56 2.97
N ALA A 195 -43.43 30.32 3.85
CA ALA A 195 -43.36 30.07 5.28
C ALA A 195 -43.77 28.61 5.52
N ALA A 196 -42.87 27.86 6.15
CA ALA A 196 -43.14 26.47 6.49
C ALA A 196 -44.49 26.41 7.24
N PRO A 197 -45.42 25.51 6.86
CA PRO A 197 -46.64 25.31 7.62
C PRO A 197 -46.26 25.08 9.08
N THR A 198 -46.63 26.02 9.96
CA THR A 198 -46.12 26.06 11.34
C THR A 198 -46.60 24.87 12.16
N ASP A 199 -47.68 24.21 11.74
CA ASP A 199 -48.26 23.11 12.49
C ASP A 199 -48.31 21.84 11.62
N LEU A 200 -47.22 21.08 11.66
CA LEU A 200 -47.37 19.64 11.45
C LEU A 200 -48.30 19.14 12.56
N PRO A 201 -49.34 18.33 12.26
CA PRO A 201 -50.22 17.77 13.26
C PRO A 201 -49.45 16.67 14.01
N ILE A 202 -48.50 17.09 14.84
CA ILE A 202 -47.75 16.23 15.74
C ILE A 202 -48.63 16.10 16.98
N ASN A 203 -49.19 14.91 17.17
CA ASN A 203 -49.90 14.59 18.39
C ASN A 203 -48.91 14.65 19.56
N VAL A 204 -48.97 15.73 20.35
CA VAL A 204 -48.21 15.90 21.60
C VAL A 204 -48.88 15.24 22.80
N GLY A 205 -49.97 14.49 22.57
CA GLY A 205 -50.61 13.67 23.59
C GLY A 205 -49.73 12.49 24.04
N PRO A 206 -50.05 11.87 25.19
CA PRO A 206 -49.35 10.67 25.64
C PRO A 206 -49.47 9.55 24.58
N PRO A 207 -48.39 8.79 24.31
CA PRO A 207 -48.39 7.74 23.32
C PRO A 207 -49.43 6.67 23.67
N THR A 208 -50.17 6.22 22.68
CA THR A 208 -51.16 5.16 22.84
C THR A 208 -50.48 3.79 22.96
N ILE A 209 -51.16 2.83 23.61
CA ILE A 209 -50.63 1.47 23.80
C ILE A 209 -50.32 0.80 22.46
N GLU A 210 -51.11 1.08 21.43
CA GLU A 210 -50.92 0.55 20.07
C GLU A 210 -49.65 1.12 19.40
N GLU A 211 -49.40 2.43 19.53
CA GLU A 211 -48.19 3.07 19.03
C GLU A 211 -46.92 2.53 19.71
N ILE A 212 -46.98 2.30 21.04
CA ILE A 212 -45.89 1.71 21.80
C ILE A 212 -45.62 0.27 21.33
N SER A 213 -46.67 -0.52 21.12
CA SER A 213 -46.56 -1.89 20.62
C SER A 213 -45.96 -1.95 19.22
N MET A 214 -46.40 -1.07 18.31
CA MET A 214 -45.85 -0.94 16.96
C MET A 214 -44.36 -0.56 16.97
N ALA A 215 -43.98 0.39 17.82
CA ALA A 215 -42.59 0.82 17.94
C ALA A 215 -41.68 -0.31 18.47
N ILE A 216 -42.12 -1.03 19.51
CA ILE A 216 -41.41 -2.20 20.05
C ILE A 216 -41.27 -3.30 18.98
N GLY A 217 -42.28 -3.48 18.12
CA GLY A 217 -42.26 -4.43 17.02
C GLY A 217 -41.19 -4.16 15.95
N GLN A 218 -40.80 -2.89 15.76
CA GLN A 218 -39.81 -2.44 14.76
C GLN A 218 -38.36 -2.47 15.25
N ILE A 219 -38.12 -2.71 16.54
CA ILE A 219 -36.76 -2.80 17.10
C ILE A 219 -36.03 -3.99 16.47
N LYS A 220 -34.79 -3.77 16.04
CA LYS A 220 -33.93 -4.79 15.44
C LYS A 220 -33.47 -5.80 16.51
N SER A 221 -33.54 -7.08 16.17
CA SER A 221 -33.01 -8.17 16.99
C SER A 221 -31.49 -8.31 16.84
N ASP A 222 -30.86 -8.96 17.82
CA ASP A 222 -29.43 -9.28 17.87
C ASP A 222 -28.48 -8.06 18.05
N GLU A 223 -28.99 -6.92 18.52
CA GLU A 223 -28.15 -5.80 18.98
C GLU A 223 -27.72 -5.97 20.44
N ALA A 224 -26.54 -5.42 20.78
CA ALA A 224 -25.99 -5.52 22.13
C ALA A 224 -26.86 -4.76 23.15
N ALA A 225 -27.14 -5.39 24.28
CA ALA A 225 -27.92 -4.76 25.35
C ALA A 225 -27.24 -3.48 25.86
N GLY A 226 -28.05 -2.48 26.17
CA GLY A 226 -27.58 -1.22 26.76
C GLY A 226 -27.03 -1.40 28.19
N PRO A 227 -26.67 -0.30 28.89
CA PRO A 227 -26.11 -0.33 30.24
C PRO A 227 -26.97 -1.11 31.26
N ASP A 228 -28.28 -1.16 31.02
CA ASP A 228 -29.26 -1.85 31.86
C ASP A 228 -29.32 -3.37 31.60
N ASN A 229 -28.54 -3.88 30.65
CA ASN A 229 -28.45 -5.29 30.23
C ASN A 229 -29.77 -5.93 29.78
N ILE A 230 -30.74 -5.13 29.32
CA ILE A 230 -32.01 -5.62 28.79
C ILE A 230 -31.90 -5.83 27.26
N PRO A 231 -32.11 -7.06 26.75
CA PRO A 231 -32.07 -7.34 25.33
C PRO A 231 -33.40 -6.98 24.64
N ALA A 232 -33.34 -6.58 23.36
CA ALA A 232 -34.52 -6.19 22.58
C ALA A 232 -35.57 -7.31 22.47
N GLU A 233 -35.13 -8.56 22.52
CA GLU A 233 -35.96 -9.77 22.50
C GLU A 233 -36.87 -9.86 23.74
N ALA A 234 -36.39 -9.41 24.90
CA ALA A 234 -37.18 -9.42 26.14
C ALA A 234 -38.37 -8.47 26.05
N LEU A 235 -38.21 -7.31 25.39
CA LEU A 235 -39.28 -6.32 25.19
C LEU A 235 -40.34 -6.81 24.19
N ARG A 236 -39.98 -7.69 23.25
CA ARG A 236 -40.90 -8.27 22.26
C ARG A 236 -41.60 -9.55 22.73
N ALA A 237 -41.19 -10.12 23.86
CA ALA A 237 -41.77 -11.37 24.37
C ALA A 237 -43.24 -11.21 24.78
N ASP A 238 -43.61 -10.05 25.30
CA ASP A 238 -44.96 -9.79 25.86
C ASP A 238 -45.98 -9.31 24.81
N THR A 239 -45.54 -8.75 23.68
CA THR A 239 -46.47 -8.33 22.59
C THR A 239 -47.00 -9.48 21.75
N LYS A 240 -46.39 -10.67 21.85
CA LYS A 240 -46.86 -11.91 21.20
C LYS A 240 -47.87 -12.71 22.04
N SER A 241 -48.01 -12.41 23.34
CA SER A 241 -48.83 -13.20 24.27
C SER A 241 -50.33 -12.89 24.18
N GLN A 242 -50.74 -11.81 23.51
CA GLN A 242 -52.16 -11.42 23.31
C GLN A 242 -52.76 -11.83 21.95
N LEU A 243 -52.07 -12.68 21.17
CA LEU A 243 -52.55 -13.20 19.88
C LEU A 243 -52.74 -14.73 19.88
N CYS A 244 -52.97 -15.34 21.03
CA CYS A 244 -53.46 -16.71 21.17
C CYS A 244 -54.82 -16.75 21.86
#